data_AF-A0A3N4LS85-F1
#
_entry.id   AF-A0A3N4LS85-F1
#
_cell.length_a   1.000
_cell.length_b   1.000
_cell.length_c   1.000
_cell.angle_alpha   90.00
_cell.angle_beta   90.00
_cell.angle_gamma   90.00
#
_symmetry.space_group_name_H-M   'P 1'
#
loop_
_entity.id
_entity.type
_entity.pdbx_description
1 polymer ?
#
loop_
_entity_poly.entity_id
_entity_poly.type
_entity_poly.pdbx_seq_one_letter_code
_entity_poly.pdbx_strand_id
1 'polypeptide(L)'
;MGHTASVHDSTAFKSTALYRNFNSHFDPEEYVLADRAYPLEQHIITPFQETTSRQPMDAAFNYELSVPRRKIEHAFGVLKARWPTLSNIPVRINTDKEDGHQRVIDWTMACLVLQNILHDMQDDSTWLQE
;
A
#
# COMPACT_ATOMS: atom_id res chain seq x y z
N MET A 1 3.77 -15.84 5.41
CA MET A 1 4.79 -15.93 4.35
C MET A 1 4.24 -15.28 3.09
N GLY A 2 5.09 -14.53 2.37
CA GLY A 2 4.68 -13.67 1.27
C GLY A 2 4.28 -14.44 0.00
N HIS A 3 3.45 -13.83 -0.82
CA HIS A 3 3.13 -14.33 -2.15
C HIS A 3 4.20 -13.90 -3.16
N THR A 4 4.46 -14.73 -4.17
CA THR A 4 5.24 -14.32 -5.34
C THR A 4 4.44 -13.30 -6.17
N ALA A 5 5.13 -12.48 -6.97
CA ALA A 5 4.59 -11.30 -7.66
C ALA A 5 3.45 -11.56 -8.70
N SER A 6 2.94 -12.80 -8.81
CA SER A 6 1.86 -13.18 -9.73
C SER A 6 0.50 -13.34 -9.05
N VAL A 7 0.39 -13.10 -7.74
CA VAL A 7 -0.87 -13.21 -7.00
C VAL A 7 -1.61 -11.88 -7.06
N HIS A 8 -2.92 -11.93 -7.31
CA HIS A 8 -3.78 -10.75 -7.31
C HIS A 8 -3.77 -10.08 -5.91
N ASP A 9 -3.74 -8.75 -5.88
CA ASP A 9 -3.63 -7.96 -4.63
C ASP A 9 -4.70 -8.34 -3.61
N SER A 10 -5.95 -8.55 -4.06
CA SER A 10 -7.02 -9.00 -3.17
C SER A 10 -6.74 -10.38 -2.54
N THR A 11 -6.11 -11.30 -3.27
CA THR A 11 -5.72 -12.61 -2.74
C THR A 11 -4.57 -12.49 -1.76
N ALA A 12 -3.59 -11.64 -2.05
CA ALA A 12 -2.48 -11.37 -1.13
C ALA A 12 -2.98 -10.71 0.16
N PHE A 13 -3.92 -9.78 0.07
CA PHE A 13 -4.54 -9.16 1.22
C PHE A 13 -5.31 -10.16 2.08
N LYS A 14 -6.04 -11.10 1.46
CA LYS A 14 -6.76 -12.18 2.16
C LYS A 14 -5.86 -13.10 2.99
N SER A 15 -4.56 -13.17 2.68
CA SER A 15 -3.62 -13.95 3.47
C SER A 15 -3.05 -13.20 4.68
N THR A 16 -3.28 -11.88 4.77
CA THR A 16 -2.80 -11.06 5.89
C THR A 16 -3.55 -11.37 7.19
N ALA A 17 -2.86 -11.13 8.32
CA ALA A 17 -3.49 -11.23 9.64
C ALA A 17 -4.63 -10.22 9.82
N LEU A 18 -4.53 -9.05 9.17
CA LEU A 18 -5.55 -8.01 9.18
C LEU A 18 -6.87 -8.54 8.59
N TYR A 19 -6.83 -9.10 7.37
CA TYR A 19 -8.03 -9.64 6.73
C TYR A 19 -8.64 -10.80 7.53
N ARG A 20 -7.79 -11.67 8.07
CA ARG A 20 -8.25 -12.85 8.82
C ARG A 20 -8.89 -12.52 10.18
N ASN A 21 -8.57 -11.36 10.74
CA ASN A 21 -9.01 -10.96 12.08
C ASN A 21 -9.60 -9.54 12.11
N PHE A 22 -10.40 -9.16 11.12
CA PHE A 22 -11.03 -7.82 11.06
C PHE A 22 -11.73 -7.45 12.38
N ASN A 23 -12.52 -8.37 12.93
CA ASN A 23 -13.29 -8.14 14.16
C ASN A 23 -12.45 -7.89 15.42
N SER A 24 -11.15 -8.21 15.41
CA SER A 24 -10.25 -7.89 16.53
C SER A 24 -9.40 -6.64 16.31
N HIS A 25 -9.43 -6.08 15.09
CA HIS A 25 -8.61 -4.95 14.69
C HIS A 25 -9.41 -3.69 14.38
N PHE A 26 -10.72 -3.83 14.16
CA PHE A 26 -11.61 -2.74 13.80
C PHE A 26 -12.86 -2.75 14.67
N ASP A 27 -13.26 -1.57 15.14
CA ASP A 27 -14.59 -1.34 15.70
C ASP A 27 -15.65 -1.44 14.59
N PRO A 28 -16.95 -1.61 14.93
CA PRO A 28 -18.02 -1.79 13.94
C PRO A 28 -18.13 -0.69 12.88
N GLU A 29 -17.69 0.53 13.19
CA GLU A 29 -17.74 1.69 12.29
C GLU A 29 -16.40 1.95 11.57
N GLU A 30 -15.38 1.14 11.83
CA GLU A 30 -14.08 1.28 11.19
C GLU A 30 -13.93 0.37 9.97
N TYR A 31 -13.27 0.90 8.95
CA TYR A 31 -13.11 0.25 7.67
C TYR A 31 -11.80 0.62 6.99
N VAL A 32 -11.34 -0.27 6.12
CA VAL A 32 -10.24 -0.04 5.20
C VAL A 32 -10.79 0.58 3.92
N LEU A 33 -10.23 1.72 3.55
CA LEU A 33 -10.42 2.30 2.23
C LEU A 33 -9.49 1.60 1.24
N ALA A 34 -10.06 0.80 0.34
CA ALA A 34 -9.31 -0.02 -0.61
C ALA A 34 -9.50 0.45 -2.05
N ASP A 35 -8.57 0.05 -2.93
CA ASP A 35 -8.70 0.34 -4.36
C ASP A 35 -9.85 -0.48 -4.99
N ARG A 36 -10.28 -0.07 -6.18
CA ARG A 36 -11.30 -0.73 -7.01
C ARG A 36 -11.00 -2.21 -7.27
N ALA A 37 -9.74 -2.63 -7.22
CA ALA A 37 -9.34 -4.03 -7.40
C ALA A 37 -9.76 -4.94 -6.22
N TYR A 38 -10.17 -4.38 -5.09
CA TYR A 38 -10.64 -5.12 -3.93
C TYR A 38 -12.15 -5.34 -3.97
N PRO A 39 -12.66 -6.42 -3.37
CA PRO A 39 -14.08 -6.60 -3.16
C PRO A 39 -14.60 -5.65 -2.07
N LEU A 40 -15.83 -5.14 -2.24
CA LEU A 40 -16.59 -4.46 -1.19
C LEU A 40 -16.99 -5.49 -0.12
N GLU A 41 -16.55 -5.29 1.12
CA GLU A 41 -16.82 -6.19 2.26
C GLU A 41 -17.15 -5.35 3.52
N GLN A 42 -17.58 -5.99 4.62
CA GLN A 42 -18.05 -5.30 5.83
C GLN A 42 -17.10 -4.22 6.36
N HIS A 43 -15.80 -4.50 6.35
CA HIS A 43 -14.75 -3.58 6.81
C HIS A 43 -13.87 -3.09 5.65
N ILE A 44 -14.34 -3.19 4.40
CA ILE A 44 -13.58 -2.76 3.21
C ILE A 44 -14.50 -1.94 2.31
N ILE A 45 -14.24 -0.64 2.21
CA ILE A 45 -14.96 0.28 1.33
C ILE A 45 -14.12 0.58 0.10
N THR A 46 -14.72 0.47 -1.07
CA THR A 46 -14.08 0.67 -2.38
C THR A 46 -14.78 1.77 -3.18
N PRO A 47 -14.10 2.45 -4.12
CA PRO A 47 -14.73 3.42 -4.99
C PRO A 47 -15.87 2.81 -5.81
N PHE A 48 -16.89 3.60 -6.14
CA PHE A 48 -17.93 3.21 -7.07
C PHE A 48 -17.35 2.90 -8.45
N GLN A 49 -17.84 1.84 -9.08
CA GLN A 49 -17.46 1.47 -10.45
C GLN A 49 -17.99 2.50 -11.45
N GLU A 50 -17.28 2.70 -12.56
CA GLU A 50 -17.64 3.71 -13.58
C GLU A 50 -19.04 3.53 -14.19
N THR A 51 -19.51 2.29 -14.26
CA THR A 51 -20.89 1.99 -14.71
C THR A 51 -21.95 2.50 -13.74
N THR A 52 -21.59 2.61 -12.46
CA THR A 52 -22.48 2.98 -11.34
C THR A 52 -22.30 4.43 -10.93
N SER A 53 -21.09 5.01 -11.08
CA SER A 53 -20.72 6.38 -10.69
C SER A 53 -21.31 7.48 -11.59
N ARG A 54 -22.50 7.23 -12.16
CA ARG A 54 -23.25 8.19 -12.97
C ARG A 54 -24.02 9.19 -12.11
N GLN A 55 -24.18 8.89 -10.81
CA GLN A 55 -24.79 9.83 -9.88
C GLN A 55 -23.74 10.83 -9.37
N PRO A 56 -24.10 12.13 -9.24
CA PRO A 56 -23.17 13.15 -8.74
C PRO A 56 -22.57 12.84 -7.37
N MET A 57 -23.32 12.18 -6.49
CA MET A 57 -22.87 11.81 -5.15
C MET A 57 -21.78 10.73 -5.18
N ASP A 58 -21.92 9.72 -6.05
CA ASP A 58 -20.91 8.66 -6.22
C ASP A 58 -19.60 9.22 -6.79
N ALA A 59 -19.70 10.17 -7.72
CA ALA A 59 -18.55 10.86 -8.28
C ALA A 59 -17.84 11.73 -7.24
N ALA A 60 -18.60 12.44 -6.38
CA ALA A 60 -18.05 13.21 -5.27
C ALA A 60 -17.34 12.30 -4.26
N PHE A 61 -17.95 11.17 -3.88
CA PHE A 61 -17.31 10.18 -3.01
C PHE A 61 -15.99 9.66 -3.59
N ASN A 62 -15.99 9.25 -4.87
CA ASN A 62 -14.77 8.78 -5.54
C ASN A 62 -13.68 9.87 -5.61
N TYR A 63 -14.07 11.12 -5.82
CA TYR A 63 -13.14 12.25 -5.81
C TYR A 63 -12.49 12.43 -4.43
N GLU A 64 -13.29 12.46 -3.36
CA GLU A 64 -12.78 12.58 -1.99
C GLU A 64 -11.85 11.42 -1.63
N LEU A 65 -12.19 10.20 -2.06
CA LEU A 65 -11.34 9.03 -1.88
C LEU A 65 -10.01 9.10 -2.65
N SER A 66 -10.01 9.77 -3.82
CA SER A 66 -8.80 9.93 -4.64
C SER A 66 -7.76 10.85 -4.00
N VAL A 67 -8.18 11.80 -3.16
CA VAL A 67 -7.29 12.80 -2.52
C VAL A 67 -6.25 12.14 -1.60
N PRO A 68 -6.62 11.34 -0.58
CA PRO A 68 -5.64 10.66 0.25
C PRO A 68 -4.85 9.61 -0.55
N ARG A 69 -5.48 8.94 -1.53
CA ARG A 69 -4.79 7.97 -2.40
C ARG A 69 -3.61 8.60 -3.14
N ARG A 70 -3.83 9.77 -3.78
CA ARG A 70 -2.76 10.51 -4.46
C ARG A 70 -1.62 10.88 -3.51
N LYS A 71 -1.92 11.25 -2.26
CA LYS A 71 -0.89 11.54 -1.26
C LYS A 71 -0.04 10.31 -0.94
N ILE A 72 -0.68 9.14 -0.78
CA ILE A 72 -0.01 7.87 -0.53
C ILE A 72 0.85 7.46 -1.75
N GLU A 73 0.28 7.52 -2.95
CA GLU A 73 0.99 7.23 -4.20
C GLU A 73 2.22 8.11 -4.37
N HIS A 74 2.07 9.42 -4.12
CA HIS A 74 3.16 10.37 -4.18
C HIS A 74 4.23 10.08 -3.13
N ALA A 75 3.85 9.79 -1.88
CA ALA A 75 4.80 9.45 -0.81
C ALA A 75 5.63 8.19 -1.16
N PHE A 76 4.98 7.14 -1.69
CA PHE A 76 5.69 5.95 -2.16
C PHE A 76 6.51 6.20 -3.43
N GLY A 77 6.06 7.11 -4.31
CA GLY A 77 6.82 7.57 -5.47
C GLY A 77 8.15 8.21 -5.04
N VAL A 78 8.11 9.16 -4.11
CA VAL A 78 9.29 9.81 -3.54
C VAL A 78 10.20 8.78 -2.86
N LEU A 79 9.63 7.87 -2.06
CA LEU A 79 10.40 6.81 -1.40
C LEU A 79 11.16 5.94 -2.43
N LYS A 80 10.51 5.52 -3.52
CA LYS A 80 11.15 4.71 -4.56
C LYS A 80 12.15 5.50 -5.39
N ALA A 81 11.92 6.79 -5.61
CA ALA A 81 12.86 7.67 -6.31
C ALA A 81 14.15 7.87 -5.51
N ARG A 82 14.02 8.12 -4.20
CA ARG A 82 15.17 8.29 -3.29
C ARG A 82 15.90 6.98 -3.00
N TRP A 83 15.17 5.87 -2.93
CA TRP A 83 15.71 4.53 -2.69
C TRP A 83 15.43 3.58 -3.86
N PRO A 84 16.11 3.73 -5.02
CA PRO A 84 15.88 2.88 -6.19
C PRO A 84 16.06 1.38 -5.93
N THR A 85 16.81 1.02 -4.88
CA THR A 85 16.95 -0.37 -4.42
C THR A 85 15.62 -1.00 -4.02
N LEU A 86 14.59 -0.24 -3.63
CA LEU A 86 13.24 -0.76 -3.35
C LEU A 86 12.52 -1.21 -4.62
N SER A 87 12.83 -0.61 -5.77
CA SER A 87 12.30 -1.02 -7.07
C SER A 87 13.01 -2.26 -7.63
N ASN A 88 14.27 -2.48 -7.24
CA ASN A 88 15.05 -3.63 -7.65
C ASN A 88 15.93 -4.13 -6.50
N ILE A 89 15.31 -4.83 -5.54
CA ILE A 89 15.99 -5.29 -4.33
C ILE A 89 17.00 -6.38 -4.73
N PRO A 90 18.30 -6.22 -4.41
CA PRO A 90 19.35 -7.16 -4.81
C PRO A 90 19.38 -8.43 -3.93
N VAL A 91 18.20 -8.93 -3.53
CA VAL A 91 18.05 -10.13 -2.70
C VAL A 91 17.35 -11.20 -3.52
N ARG A 92 18.01 -12.35 -3.66
CA ARG A 92 17.39 -13.54 -4.24
C ARG A 92 16.49 -14.20 -3.20
N ILE A 93 15.19 -14.16 -3.44
CA ILE A 93 14.22 -14.95 -2.69
C ILE A 93 14.30 -16.38 -3.22
N ASN A 94 15.01 -17.25 -2.49
CA ASN A 94 14.95 -18.69 -2.77
C ASN A 94 13.86 -19.30 -1.90
N THR A 95 12.88 -19.97 -2.51
CA THR A 95 11.73 -20.56 -1.82
C THR A 95 12.15 -21.61 -0.78
N ASP A 96 13.35 -22.18 -0.93
CA ASP A 96 13.91 -23.18 -0.02
C ASP A 96 14.57 -22.60 1.25
N LYS A 97 14.71 -21.27 1.36
CA LYS A 97 15.35 -20.60 2.52
C LYS A 97 14.51 -19.41 3.00
N GLU A 98 13.99 -19.49 4.22
CA GLU A 98 13.19 -18.44 4.86
C GLU A 98 13.92 -17.08 4.93
N ASP A 99 15.26 -17.09 4.96
CA ASP A 99 16.12 -15.90 5.05
C ASP A 99 15.88 -14.86 3.94
N GLY A 100 15.46 -15.27 2.75
CA GLY A 100 15.30 -14.36 1.61
C GLY A 100 14.18 -13.35 1.83
N HIS A 101 13.03 -13.80 2.32
CA HIS A 101 11.89 -12.92 2.61
C HIS A 101 12.19 -11.97 3.76
N GLN A 102 12.83 -12.47 4.82
CA GLN A 102 13.19 -11.64 5.97
C GLN A 102 14.15 -10.52 5.57
N ARG A 103 15.17 -10.82 4.75
CA ARG A 103 16.11 -9.80 4.24
C ARG A 103 15.42 -8.71 3.42
N VAL A 104 14.41 -9.06 2.62
CA VAL A 104 13.62 -8.07 1.86
C VAL A 104 12.82 -7.17 2.81
N ILE A 105 12.22 -7.75 3.86
CA ILE A 105 11.50 -7.00 4.88
C ILE A 105 12.46 -6.05 5.61
N ASP A 106 13.60 -6.55 6.09
CA ASP A 106 14.59 -5.75 6.81
C ASP A 106 15.13 -4.60 5.95
N TRP A 107 15.40 -4.87 4.66
CA TRP A 107 15.84 -3.86 3.70
C TRP A 107 14.78 -2.77 3.52
N THR A 108 13.52 -3.19 3.35
CA THR A 108 12.39 -2.25 3.20
C THR A 108 12.22 -1.40 4.45
N MET A 109 12.28 -2.01 5.64
CA MET A 109 12.19 -1.31 6.91
C MET A 109 13.34 -0.32 7.11
N ALA A 110 14.57 -0.70 6.76
CA ALA A 110 15.72 0.20 6.83
C ALA A 110 15.52 1.45 5.95
N CYS A 111 15.06 1.29 4.70
CA CYS A 111 14.74 2.42 3.83
C CYS A 111 13.62 3.32 4.41
N LEU A 112 12.57 2.72 5.01
CA LEU A 112 11.48 3.49 5.64
C LEU A 112 11.96 4.29 6.86
N VAL A 113 12.78 3.68 7.73
CA VAL A 113 13.35 4.37 8.91
C VAL A 113 14.25 5.53 8.46
N LEU A 114 15.13 5.29 7.48
CA LEU A 114 15.98 6.34 6.92
C LEU A 114 15.16 7.45 6.27
N GLN A 115 14.09 7.11 5.55
CA GLN A 115 13.18 8.10 4.97
C GLN A 115 12.58 9.01 6.03
N ASN A 116 12.12 8.44 7.15
CA ASN A 116 11.53 9.22 8.24
C ASN A 116 12.55 10.17 8.88
N ILE A 117 13.79 9.71 9.08
CA ILE A 117 14.88 10.55 9.61
C ILE A 117 15.16 11.72 8.65
N LEU A 118 15.27 11.45 7.35
CA LEU A 118 15.53 12.50 6.35
C LEU A 118 14.37 13.49 6.23
N HIS A 119 13.13 13.02 6.35
CA HIS A 119 11.96 13.89 6.35
C HIS A 119 11.94 14.83 7.56
N ASP A 120 12.30 14.32 8.76
CA ASP A 120 12.43 15.14 9.98
C ASP A 120 13.54 16.20 9.83
N MET A 121 14.62 15.85 9.13
CA MET A 121 15.70 16.78 8.78
C MET A 121 15.33 17.79 7.67
N GLN A 122 14.11 17.74 7.14
CA GLN A 122 13.62 18.56 6.01
C GLN A 122 14.45 18.39 4.72
N ASP A 123 15.08 17.23 4.54
CA ASP A 123 15.87 16.89 3.35
C ASP A 123 14.97 16.41 2.19
N ASP A 124 13.91 17.16 1.90
CA ASP A 124 12.94 16.85 0.83
C ASP A 124 13.27 17.53 -0.51
N SER A 125 14.36 18.28 -0.55
CA SER A 125 14.59 19.34 -1.54
C SER A 125 15.14 18.90 -2.90
N THR A 126 15.29 17.60 -3.18
CA THR A 126 15.91 17.11 -4.44
C THR A 126 15.12 16.09 -5.24
N TRP A 127 14.00 15.56 -4.73
CA TRP A 127 13.28 14.43 -5.36
C TRP A 127 11.85 14.75 -5.83
N LEU A 128 11.41 16.01 -5.69
CA LEU A 128 10.05 16.48 -5.97
C LEU A 128 9.91 17.23 -7.32
N GLN A 129 10.90 17.13 -8.22
CA GLN A 129 10.97 17.97 -9.43
C GLN A 129 10.71 17.24 -10.77
N GLU A 130 9.85 16.22 -10.80
CA GLU A 130 9.35 15.67 -12.08
C GLU A 130 7.81 15.66 -12.13
#